data_AF-C0HK36-F1
#
_entry.id   AF-C0HK36-F1
#
_cell.length_a   1.000
_cell.length_b   1.000
_cell.length_c   1.000
_cell.angle_alpha   90.00
_cell.angle_beta   90.00
_cell.angle_gamma   90.00
#
_symmetry.space_group_name_H-M   'P 1'
#
loop_
_entity.id
_entity.type
_entity.pdbx_description
1 polymer ?
#
loop_
_entity_poly.entity_id
_entity_poly.type
_entity_poly.pdbx_seq_one_letter_code
_entity_poly.pdbx_strand_id
1 'polypeptide(L)' 'GLPTCGETCTLGKCNTPKCTCNWPICYKD' A
#
# COMPACT_ATOMS: atom_id res chain seq x y z
N GLY A 1 9.85 -0.88 -2.28
CA GLY A 1 9.03 0.26 -1.77
C GLY A 1 8.68 1.27 -2.84
N LEU A 2 8.19 0.84 -4.01
CA LEU A 2 7.64 1.73 -5.03
C LEU A 2 6.11 1.82 -4.85
N PRO A 3 5.48 2.99 -5.06
CA PRO A 3 4.02 3.16 -4.95
C PRO A 3 3.28 2.56 -6.16
N THR A 4 3.67 1.35 -6.58
CA THR A 4 3.07 0.63 -7.73
C THR A 4 1.76 -0.06 -7.39
N CYS A 5 1.37 -0.10 -6.10
CA CYS A 5 0.10 -0.65 -5.68
C CYS A 5 -1.09 0.20 -6.13
N GLY A 6 -0.88 1.51 -6.36
CA GLY A 6 -1.96 2.43 -6.75
C GLY A 6 -3.09 2.57 -5.72
N GLU A 7 -2.91 2.03 -4.51
CA GLU A 7 -3.88 2.06 -3.42
C GLU A 7 -3.41 2.98 -2.29
N THR A 8 -4.38 3.49 -1.54
CA THR A 8 -4.16 4.14 -0.26
C THR A 8 -4.60 3.23 0.87
N CYS A 9 -3.90 3.30 2.00
CA CYS A 9 -4.22 2.53 3.20
C CYS A 9 -4.60 3.45 4.35
N THR A 10 -5.48 4.41 4.09
CA THR A 10 -5.98 5.34 5.11
C THR A 10 -6.66 4.61 6.29
N LEU A 11 -7.21 3.41 6.02
CA LEU A 11 -7.79 2.49 7.02
C LEU A 11 -6.77 1.50 7.61
N GLY A 12 -5.47 1.67 7.35
CA GLY A 12 -4.40 0.83 7.90
C GLY A 12 -4.14 -0.49 7.16
N LYS A 13 -4.82 -0.77 6.04
CA LYS A 13 -4.59 -1.99 5.24
C LYS A 13 -4.55 -1.70 3.73
N CYS A 14 -3.79 -2.51 3.00
CA CYS A 14 -3.80 -2.59 1.55
C CYS A 14 -4.57 -3.84 1.12
N ASN A 15 -5.34 -3.78 0.03
CA ASN A 15 -6.04 -4.97 -0.47
C ASN A 15 -5.19 -5.73 -1.49
N THR A 16 -4.27 -5.03 -2.15
CA THR A 16 -3.38 -5.60 -3.16
C THR A 16 -2.39 -6.59 -2.52
N PRO A 17 -2.33 -7.85 -2.98
CA PRO A 17 -1.37 -8.82 -2.47
C PRO A 17 0.07 -8.38 -2.71
N LYS A 18 0.94 -8.65 -1.73
CA LYS A 18 2.36 -8.21 -1.70
C LYS A 18 2.56 -6.70 -1.58
N CYS A 19 1.52 -5.94 -1.28
CA CYS A 19 1.64 -4.54 -0.91
C CYS A 19 1.62 -4.38 0.61
N THR A 20 2.47 -3.48 1.09
CA THR A 20 2.62 -3.11 2.48
C THR A 20 2.11 -1.69 2.66
N CYS A 21 1.34 -1.43 3.70
CA CYS A 21 0.87 -0.10 4.01
C CYS A 21 2.01 0.74 4.62
N ASN A 22 2.43 1.80 3.93
CA ASN A 22 3.15 2.92 4.56
C ASN A 22 2.23 4.13 4.52
N TRP A 23 1.45 4.29 5.58
CA TRP A 23 0.38 5.27 5.65
C TRP A 23 0.84 6.66 5.15
N PRO A 24 0.10 7.31 4.22
CA PRO A 24 -1.24 6.94 3.76
C PRO A 24 -1.28 6.06 2.49
N ILE A 25 -0.13 5.63 1.94
CA ILE A 25 -0.05 4.97 0.62
C ILE A 25 0.41 3.51 0.76
N CYS A 26 -0.12 2.64 -0.10
CA CYS A 26 0.37 1.27 -0.23
C CYS A 26 1.59 1.23 -1.13
N TYR A 27 2.67 0.60 -0.63
CA TYR A 27 3.90 0.40 -1.39
C TYR A 27 4.11 -1.09 -1.61
N LYS A 28 4.63 -1.43 -2.79
CA LYS A 28 5.14 -2.78 -3.05
C LYS A 28 6.63 -2.75 -2.77
N ASP A 29 7.14 -3.80 -2.13
CA ASP A 29 8.59 -4.00 -2.11
C ASP A 29 9.16 -3.97 -3.53
#